data_AF-A0A1G1XBU0-F1
#
_entry.id   AF-A0A1G1XBU0-F1
#
_cell.length_a   1.000
_cell.length_b   1.000
_cell.length_c   1.000
_cell.angle_alpha   90.00
_cell.angle_beta   90.00
_cell.angle_gamma   90.00
#
_symmetry.space_group_name_H-M   'P 1'
#
loop_
_entity.id
_entity.type
_entity.pdbx_description
1 polymer ?
#
loop_
_entity_poly.entity_id
_entity_poly.type
_entity_poly.pdbx_seq_one_letter_code
_entity_poly.pdbx_strand_id
1 'polypeptide(L)' 'MGQIYTHYKAGGTYEIISLAVKEDTLEPLVIYQAIDHGNTVWARTYANWSEEVEYEGKTVKRFVQK' A
#
# COMPACT_ATOMS: atom_id res chain seq x y z
N MET A 1 7.82 -2.05 11.81
CA MET A 1 8.73 -2.18 10.66
C MET A 1 8.76 -3.64 10.27
N GLY A 2 8.64 -3.97 8.98
CA GLY A 2 8.56 -5.37 8.53
C GLY A 2 7.16 -5.94 8.26
N GLN A 3 6.12 -5.10 8.14
CA GLN A 3 4.81 -5.63 7.73
C GLN A 3 4.77 -5.77 6.21
N ILE A 4 4.54 -7.00 5.75
CA ILE A 4 4.46 -7.36 4.34
C ILE A 4 3.00 -7.30 3.90
N TYR A 5 2.75 -6.63 2.79
CA TYR A 5 1.44 -6.50 2.17
C TYR A 5 1.48 -7.04 0.74
N THR A 6 0.39 -7.66 0.32
CA THR A 6 0.20 -8.11 -1.05
C THR A 6 -0.88 -7.26 -1.72
N HIS A 7 -0.60 -6.78 -2.93
CA HIS A 7 -1.56 -6.03 -3.73
C HIS A 7 -2.55 -6.97 -4.44
N TYR A 8 -3.84 -6.64 -4.39
CA TYR A 8 -4.93 -7.51 -4.87
C TYR A 8 -4.83 -7.94 -6.34
N LYS A 9 -4.29 -7.09 -7.23
CA LYS A 9 -4.37 -7.30 -8.69
C LYS A 9 -3.34 -8.27 -9.27
N ALA A 10 -2.09 -8.21 -8.80
CA ALA A 10 -0.97 -8.88 -9.46
C ALA A 10 -0.10 -9.69 -8.49
N GLY A 11 -0.45 -9.73 -7.20
CA GLY A 11 0.31 -10.49 -6.20
C GLY A 11 1.66 -9.88 -5.81
N GLY A 12 1.98 -8.66 -6.26
CA GLY A 12 3.21 -7.97 -5.88
C GLY A 12 3.31 -7.82 -4.36
N THR A 13 4.49 -8.15 -3.82
CA THR A 13 4.79 -8.06 -2.39
C THR A 13 5.44 -6.70 -2.07
N TYR A 14 4.95 -6.06 -1.02
CA TYR A 14 5.40 -4.75 -0.58
C TYR A 14 5.68 -4.73 0.92
N GLU A 15 6.74 -4.03 1.33
CA GLU A 15 7.02 -3.77 2.74
C GLU A 15 6.69 -2.32 3.08
N ILE A 16 6.01 -2.09 4.21
CA ILE A 16 5.87 -0.73 4.75
C ILE A 16 7.19 -0.33 5.43
N ILE A 17 7.82 0.71 4.88
CA ILE A 17 9.04 1.32 5.42
C ILE A 17 8.67 2.27 6.56
N SER A 18 7.70 3.16 6.33
CA SER A 18 7.29 4.19 7.29
C SER A 18 5.86 4.68 7.03
N LEU A 19 5.27 5.28 8.07
CA LEU A 19 4.19 6.23 7.90
C LEU A 19 4.77 7.64 7.80
N ALA A 20 4.10 8.52 7.07
CA ALA A 20 4.49 9.93 6.93
C ALA A 20 3.26 10.83 6.96
N VAL A 21 3.47 12.13 7.08
CA VAL A 21 2.42 13.14 6.95
C VAL A 21 2.84 14.07 5.81
N LYS A 22 1.93 14.28 4.85
CA LYS A 22 2.17 15.17 3.73
C LYS A 22 2.07 16.62 4.22
N GLU A 23 3.17 17.38 4.21
CA GLU A 23 3.27 18.68 4.89
C GLU A 23 2.24 19.71 4.40
N ASP A 24 1.99 19.76 3.09
CA ASP A 24 1.11 20.74 2.45
C ASP A 24 -0.39 20.55 2.74
N THR A 25 -0.79 19.33 3.11
CA THR A 25 -2.19 18.89 3.21
C THR A 25 -2.50 18.21 4.54
N LEU A 26 -1.48 17.90 5.33
CA LEU A 26 -1.52 17.13 6.57
C LEU A 26 -2.12 15.73 6.43
N GLU A 27 -2.16 15.20 5.20
CA GLU A 27 -2.70 13.88 4.93
C GLU A 27 -1.73 12.78 5.37
N PRO A 28 -2.20 11.73 6.07
CA PRO A 28 -1.37 10.58 6.41
C PRO A 28 -1.01 9.79 5.15
N LEU A 29 0.26 9.43 5.03
CA LEU A 29 0.82 8.64 3.94
C LEU A 29 1.40 7.31 4.46
N VAL A 30 1.33 6.30 3.60
CA VAL A 30 2.04 5.03 3.72
C VAL A 30 3.21 5.04 2.73
N ILE A 31 4.43 4.88 3.25
CA ILE A 31 5.65 4.75 2.46
C ILE A 31 6.03 3.28 2.40
N TYR A 32 6.08 2.72 1.20
CA TYR A 32 6.26 1.29 1.00
C TYR A 32 7.18 0.98 -0.19
N GLN A 33 7.86 -0.16 -0.14
CA GLN A 33 8.80 -0.61 -1.17
C GLN A 33 8.35 -1.91 -1.80
N ALA A 34 8.49 -2.02 -3.12
CA ALA A 34 8.28 -3.27 -3.84
C ALA A 34 9.44 -4.24 -3.61
N ILE A 35 9.16 -5.43 -3.08
CA ILE A 35 10.19 -6.46 -2.82
C ILE A 35 10.56 -7.18 -4.12
N ASP A 36 9.56 -7.54 -4.91
CA ASP A 36 9.74 -8.40 -6.10
C ASP A 36 9.84 -7.61 -7.43
N HIS A 37 9.75 -6.28 -7.37
CA HIS A 37 9.67 -5.41 -8.55
C HIS A 37 10.64 -4.22 -8.48
N GLY A 38 11.93 -4.52 -8.38
CA GLY A 38 13.00 -3.54 -8.57
C GLY A 38 13.17 -2.52 -7.43
N ASN A 39 12.76 -2.85 -6.19
CA ASN A 39 12.99 -2.05 -4.99
C ASN A 39 12.49 -0.60 -5.06
N THR A 40 11.51 -0.31 -5.92
CA THR A 40 10.94 1.03 -6.05
C THR A 40 10.15 1.39 -4.80
N VAL A 41 10.36 2.61 -4.28
CA VAL A 41 9.67 3.16 -3.13
C VAL A 41 8.53 4.06 -3.61
N TRP A 42 7.36 3.87 -3.01
CA TRP A 42 6.13 4.60 -3.33
C TRP A 42 5.59 5.29 -2.08
N ALA A 43 4.89 6.41 -2.30
CA ALA A 43 4.09 7.09 -1.29
C ALA A 43 2.62 7.08 -1.74
N ARG A 44 1.72 6.70 -0.85
CA ARG A 44 0.27 6.70 -1.10
C ARG A 44 -0.47 7.18 0.15
N THR A 45 -1.59 7.86 -0.03
CA THR A 45 -2.43 8.27 1.11
C THR A 45 -2.93 7.05 1.87
N TYR A 46 -3.03 7.16 3.19
CA TYR A 46 -3.53 6.09 4.04
C TYR A 46 -4.97 5.70 3.69
N ALA A 47 -5.77 6.69 3.28
CA ALA A 47 -7.14 6.48 2.79
C ALA A 47 -7.15 5.55 1.57
N ASN A 48 -6.37 5.85 0.54
CA ASN A 48 -6.33 4.98 -0.65
C ASN A 48 -5.61 3.66 -0.41
N TRP A 49 -4.69 3.60 0.56
CA TRP A 49 -4.04 2.35 0.97
C TRP A 49 -5.05 1.38 1.61
N SER A 50 -5.88 1.90 2.52
CA SER A 50 -6.85 1.12 3.31
C SER A 50 -8.19 0.91 2.60
N GLU A 51 -8.33 1.42 1.39
CA GLU A 51 -9.55 1.39 0.59
C GLU A 51 -9.90 -0.04 0.13
N GLU A 52 -11.21 -0.30 0.06
CA GLU A 52 -11.76 -1.50 -0.57
C GLU A 52 -12.09 -1.20 -2.03
N VAL A 53 -11.73 -2.12 -2.92
CA VAL A 53 -11.90 -2.00 -4.36
C VAL A 53 -12.74 -3.16 -4.87
N GLU A 54 -13.54 -2.92 -5.90
CA GLU A 54 -14.21 -4.00 -6.61
C GLU A 54 -13.22 -4.67 -7.57
N TYR A 55 -13.02 -5.98 -7.39
CA TYR A 55 -12.19 -6.81 -8.26
C TYR A 55 -12.91 -8.13 -8.52
N GLU A 56 -13.12 -8.45 -9.80
CA GLU A 56 -13.83 -9.67 -10.24
C GLU A 56 -15.22 -9.86 -9.58
N GLY A 57 -15.97 -8.77 -9.41
CA GLY A 57 -17.30 -8.78 -8.80
C GLY A 57 -17.31 -8.99 -7.29
N LYS A 58 -16.15 -8.86 -6.62
CA LYS A 58 -16.02 -8.92 -5.16
C LYS A 58 -15.36 -7.66 -4.63
N THR A 59 -15.81 -7.20 -3.47
CA THR A 59 -15.16 -6.14 -2.71
C THR A 59 -13.97 -6.72 -1.96
N VAL A 60 -12.77 -6.23 -2.24
CA VAL A 60 -11.51 -6.69 -1.62
C VAL A 60 -10.69 -5.50 -1.12
N LYS A 61 -9.93 -5.68 -0.04
CA LYS A 61 -8.96 -4.66 0.40
C LYS A 61 -7.86 -4.51 -0.66
N ARG A 62 -7.51 -3.26 -0.98
CA ARG A 62 -6.48 -2.96 -1.97
C ARG A 62 -5.12 -3.56 -1.60
N PHE A 63 -4.75 -3.50 -0.32
CA PHE A 63 -3.57 -4.14 0.24
C PHE A 63 -4.00 -5.06 1.38
N VAL A 64 -3.58 -6.32 1.31
CA VAL A 64 -3.85 -7.32 2.34
C VAL A 64 -2.55 -7.59 3.08
N GLN A 65 -2.56 -7.39 4.39
CA GLN A 65 -1.43 -7.75 5.25
C GLN A 65 -1.27 -9.28 5.21
N LYS A 66 -0.03 -9.73 4.97
CA LYS A 66 0.32 -11.15 4.99
C LYS A 66 0.59 -11.62 6.43
#